data_AF-A0A8S9W285-F1
#
_entry.id   AF-A0A8S9W285-F1
#
_cell.length_a   1.000
_cell.length_b   1.000
_cell.length_c   1.000
_cell.angle_alpha   90.00
_cell.angle_beta   90.00
_cell.angle_gamma   90.00
#
_symmetry.space_group_name_H-M   'P 1'
#
loop_
_entity.id
_entity.type
_entity.pdbx_description
1 polymer ?
#
loop_
_entity_poly.entity_id
_entity_poly.type
_entity_poly.pdbx_seq_one_letter_code
_entity_poly.pdbx_strand_id
1 'polypeptide(L)' 'MHWNGTLLSSVDKTIRWAETMTWNGVHPAVHLIDKVYQKGVKLTKKAMKICEEKIERLGKLPKWDVTIEPAFW' A
#
# COMPACT_ATOMS: atom_id res chain seq x y z
N MET A 1 7.19 18.24 -8.01
CA MET A 1 5.82 17.67 -7.92
C MET A 1 5.54 17.00 -9.25
N HIS A 2 5.42 15.66 -9.29
CA HIS A 2 5.41 14.90 -10.55
C HIS A 2 4.05 14.87 -11.24
N TRP A 3 2.96 14.95 -10.49
CA TRP A 3 1.60 14.77 -11.01
C TRP A 3 1.08 15.97 -11.83
N ASN A 4 1.25 17.20 -11.34
CA ASN A 4 0.90 18.48 -11.98
C ASN A 4 -0.41 18.51 -12.81
N GLY A 5 -1.45 17.79 -12.39
CA GLY A 5 -2.74 17.77 -13.07
C GLY A 5 -2.78 16.92 -14.36
N THR A 6 -1.76 16.08 -14.59
CA THR A 6 -1.74 15.17 -15.74
C THR A 6 -2.89 14.17 -15.64
N LEU A 7 -3.73 14.13 -16.67
CA LEU A 7 -4.87 13.22 -16.73
C LEU A 7 -4.42 11.79 -17.01
N LEU A 8 -4.60 10.90 -16.03
CA LEU A 8 -4.44 9.46 -16.20
C LEU A 8 -5.69 8.81 -16.81
N SER A 9 -5.80 8.96 -18.12
CA SER A 9 -6.98 8.53 -18.90
C SER A 9 -7.05 7.04 -19.18
N SER A 10 -5.99 6.27 -18.93
CA SER A 10 -5.95 4.82 -19.16
C SER A 10 -4.98 4.13 -18.22
N VAL A 11 -5.12 2.80 -18.09
CA VAL A 11 -4.21 1.95 -17.31
C VAL A 11 -2.78 2.05 -17.83
N ASP A 12 -2.60 1.91 -19.15
CA ASP A 12 -1.27 2.04 -19.78
C ASP A 12 -0.63 3.39 -19.49
N LYS A 13 -1.37 4.49 -19.67
CA LYS A 13 -0.87 5.85 -19.38
C LYS A 13 -0.49 6.00 -17.90
N THR A 14 -1.25 5.39 -17.01
CA THR A 14 -0.99 5.39 -15.56
C THR A 14 0.32 4.67 -15.25
N ILE A 15 0.54 3.49 -15.82
CA ILE A 15 1.75 2.70 -15.62
C ILE A 15 2.97 3.46 -16.13
N ARG A 16 2.92 3.94 -17.38
CA ARG A 16 4.01 4.73 -17.99
C ARG A 16 4.33 5.98 -17.19
N TRP A 17 3.31 6.64 -16.64
CA TRP A 17 3.51 7.81 -15.78
C TRP A 17 4.15 7.46 -14.44
N ALA A 18 3.74 6.36 -13.83
CA ALA A 18 4.35 5.87 -12.61
C ALA A 18 5.82 5.47 -12.84
N GLU A 19 6.17 4.92 -13.99
CA GLU A 19 7.57 4.57 -14.33
C GLU A 19 8.49 5.79 -14.41
N THR A 20 7.97 6.96 -14.80
CA THR A 20 8.79 8.19 -14.93
C THR A 20 9.01 8.92 -13.61
N MET A 21 8.28 8.57 -12.54
CA MET A 21 8.43 9.25 -11.26
C MET A 21 9.71 8.80 -10.54
N THR A 22 10.17 9.63 -9.61
CA THR A 22 11.26 9.29 -8.70
C THR A 22 10.78 9.42 -7.27
N TRP A 23 10.98 8.38 -6.48
CA TRP A 23 10.75 8.39 -5.04
C TRP A 23 12.09 8.35 -4.32
N ASN A 24 12.39 9.39 -3.53
CA ASN A 24 13.68 9.56 -2.87
C ASN A 24 14.89 9.40 -3.81
N GLY A 25 14.79 9.94 -5.04
CA GLY A 25 15.82 9.83 -6.07
C GLY A 25 15.90 8.48 -6.79
N VAL A 26 15.05 7.51 -6.44
CA VAL A 26 15.04 6.16 -7.02
C VAL A 26 13.81 5.98 -7.90
N HIS A 27 13.99 5.35 -9.07
CA HIS A 27 12.88 4.97 -9.93
C HIS A 27 12.09 3.80 -9.34
N PRO A 28 10.75 3.83 -9.39
CA PRO A 28 9.93 2.76 -8.86
C PRO A 28 9.92 1.54 -9.78
N ALA A 29 9.73 0.36 -9.20
CA ALA A 29 9.34 -0.84 -9.95
C ALA A 29 7.82 -0.91 -10.05
N VAL A 30 7.27 -0.83 -11.27
CA VAL A 30 5.83 -0.77 -11.50
C VAL A 30 5.32 -2.12 -12.05
N HIS A 31 4.30 -2.68 -11.40
CA HIS A 31 3.67 -3.93 -11.82
C HIS A 31 2.15 -3.77 -11.84
N LEU A 32 1.51 -4.11 -12.96
CA LEU A 32 0.06 -4.16 -13.05
C LEU A 32 -0.45 -5.50 -12.49
N ILE A 33 -1.33 -5.44 -11.50
CA ILE A 33 -2.03 -6.60 -10.97
C ILE A 33 -3.41 -6.66 -11.66
N ASP A 34 -3.47 -7.31 -12.81
CA ASP A 34 -4.73 -7.54 -13.55
C ASP A 34 -5.49 -8.77 -13.02
N LYS A 35 -5.68 -8.81 -11.70
CA LYS A 35 -6.44 -9.86 -11.02
C LYS A 35 -7.63 -9.25 -10.33
N VAL A 36 -8.74 -9.98 -10.32
CA VAL A 36 -9.93 -9.56 -9.56
C VAL A 36 -9.59 -9.53 -8.08
N TYR A 37 -9.63 -8.33 -7.49
CA TYR A 37 -9.49 -8.16 -6.05
C TYR A 37 -10.76 -8.65 -5.36
N GLN A 38 -10.67 -9.83 -4.75
CA GLN A 38 -11.79 -10.45 -4.05
C GLN A 38 -12.18 -9.61 -2.83
N LYS A 39 -13.44 -9.16 -2.80
CA LYS A 39 -13.99 -8.37 -1.69
C LYS A 39 -14.62 -9.30 -0.66
N GLY A 40 -14.66 -8.87 0.61
CA GLY A 40 -15.25 -9.65 1.71
C GLY A 40 -14.35 -10.76 2.27
N VAL A 41 -13.14 -10.91 1.76
CA VAL A 41 -12.13 -11.82 2.33
C VAL A 41 -11.67 -11.26 3.69
N LYS A 42 -11.84 -12.04 4.75
CA LYS A 42 -11.35 -11.73 6.10
C LYS A 42 -10.20 -12.66 6.46
N LEU A 43 -9.17 -12.12 7.10
CA LEU A 43 -8.12 -12.94 7.69
C LEU A 43 -8.71 -13.84 8.77
N THR A 44 -8.19 -15.07 8.87
CA THR A 44 -8.50 -15.94 10.01
C THR A 44 -7.91 -15.34 11.28
N LYS A 45 -8.47 -15.66 12.44
CA LYS A 45 -7.93 -15.20 13.74
C LYS A 45 -6.44 -15.57 13.91
N LYS A 46 -6.04 -16.75 13.42
CA LYS A 46 -4.65 -17.22 13.47
C LYS A 46 -3.73 -16.36 12.59
N ALA A 47 -4.14 -16.04 11.36
CA ALA A 47 -3.36 -15.18 10.47
C ALA A 47 -3.29 -13.74 10.99
N MET A 48 -4.41 -13.21 11.52
CA MET A 48 -4.44 -11.88 12.11
C MET A 48 -3.49 -11.74 13.30
N LYS A 49 -3.36 -12.78 14.14
CA LYS A 49 -2.44 -12.75 15.29
C LYS A 49 -0.99 -12.47 14.89
N ILE A 50 -0.53 -13.03 13.77
CA ILE A 50 0.81 -12.77 13.22
C ILE A 50 0.97 -11.31 12.81
N CYS A 51 -0.09 -10.70 12.26
CA CYS A 51 -0.08 -9.27 11.94
C CYS A 51 -0.08 -8.40 13.21
N GLU A 52 -0.86 -8.78 14.23
CA GLU A 52 -0.91 -8.06 15.52
C GLU A 52 0.44 -8.04 16.24
N GLU A 53 1.33 -9.01 16.01
CA GLU A 53 2.71 -8.95 16.54
C GLU A 53 3.51 -7.75 16.03
N LYS A 54 3.11 -7.15 14.89
CA LYS A 54 3.77 -5.98 14.28
C LYS A 54 2.93 -4.71 14.36
N ILE A 55 1.72 -4.79 14.90
CA ILE A 55 0.78 -3.66 14.99
C ILE A 55 0.67 -3.26 16.46
N GLU A 56 1.17 -2.08 16.79
CA GLU A 56 0.95 -1.51 18.11
C GLU A 56 -0.38 -0.75 18.13
N ARG A 57 -1.26 -1.08 19.07
CA ARG A 57 -2.58 -0.45 19.20
C ARG A 57 -2.59 0.48 20.41
N LEU A 58 -3.07 1.71 20.22
CA LEU A 58 -3.24 2.64 21.35
C LEU A 58 -4.37 2.14 22.26
N GLY A 59 -4.10 1.92 23.54
CA GLY A 59 -5.09 1.37 24.48
C GLY A 59 -6.40 2.18 24.61
N LYS A 60 -6.36 3.49 24.36
CA LYS A 60 -7.54 4.37 24.38
C LYS A 60 -8.41 4.24 23.13
N LEU A 61 -7.82 3.89 21.98
CA LEU A 61 -8.53 3.80 20.70
C LEU A 61 -8.01 2.65 19.83
N PRO A 62 -8.01 1.41 20.33
CA PRO A 62 -7.23 0.32 19.74
C PRO A 62 -7.71 -0.07 18.34
N LYS A 63 -8.96 0.23 17.97
CA LYS A 63 -9.53 -0.08 16.65
C LYS A 63 -9.09 0.90 15.56
N TRP A 64 -8.90 2.16 15.91
CA TRP A 64 -8.75 3.26 14.95
C TRP A 64 -7.36 3.89 14.97
N ASP A 65 -6.60 3.64 16.05
CA ASP A 65 -5.26 4.16 16.25
C ASP A 65 -4.28 2.99 16.36
N VAL A 66 -3.45 2.87 15.32
CA VAL A 66 -2.48 1.80 15.14
C VAL A 66 -1.16 2.38 14.63
N THR A 67 -0.06 1.92 15.22
CA THR A 67 1.30 2.21 14.78
C THR A 67 1.89 0.94 14.18
N ILE A 68 2.48 1.04 13.00
CA ILE A 68 3.22 -0.05 12.36
C ILE A 68 4.65 0.43 12.21
N GLU A 69 5.55 -0.13 13.01
CA GLU A 69 6.97 0.18 12.90
C GLU A 69 7.58 -0.58 11.71
N PRO A 70 8.41 0.08 10.89
CA PRO A 70 9.13 -0.60 9.83
C PRO A 70 10.10 -1.61 10.45
N ALA A 71 9.98 -2.87 10.05
CA ALA A 71 11.01 -3.85 10.35
C ALA A 71 12.25 -3.51 9.51
N PHE A 72 13.30 -2.97 10.15
CA PHE A 72 14.59 -2.80 9.52
C PHE A 72 15.16 -4.19 9.20
N TRP A 73 15.46 -4.43 7.92
CA TRP A 73 16.19 -5.59 7.41
C TRP A 73 17.57 -5.13 6.93
#